data_AF-A0A257JFI2-F1
#
_entry.id   AF-A0A257JFI2-F1
#
_cell.length_a   1.000
_cell.length_b   1.000
_cell.length_c   1.000
_cell.angle_alpha   90.00
_cell.angle_beta   90.00
_cell.angle_gamma   90.00
#
_symmetry.space_group_name_H-M   'P 1'
#
loop_
_entity.id
_entity.type
_entity.pdbx_description
1 polymer ?
#
loop_
_entity_poly.entity_id
_entity_poly.type
_entity_poly.pdbx_seq_one_letter_code
_entity_poly.pdbx_strand_id
1 'polypeptide(L)'
;APAAPGTSSAENTAAAAALLQAAQEALGRQDTNAAIDTLSRLLDLPPNPSTRTAQALIGQARQQAGDAARARSEFELFLRLYPEGPDADRVRTALAALTAPAANAAKVRQVAPTTTLSGSVSSFYYGGQSKVRTREFQDSVLSGLPELVTDATLAASAQKQLVTGADVNWRHRDADVDQRFVFRDTYTRDGLRPEKSINKLSALYFEQRSFSSGTTFRVGRQSPLGGGVLGRFDGAQASYAFRPKWKASVVAGVPP
;
A
#
# COMPACT_ATOMS: atom_id res chain seq x y z
N ALA A 1 38.65 29.25 49.32
CA ALA A 1 38.63 27.91 49.95
C ALA A 1 38.15 26.92 48.90
N PRO A 2 38.87 25.84 48.58
CA PRO A 2 38.35 24.82 47.68
C PRO A 2 37.25 24.06 48.43
N ALA A 3 36.11 23.86 47.78
CA ALA A 3 35.01 23.06 48.33
C ALA A 3 35.49 21.62 48.51
N ALA A 4 35.17 21.04 49.67
CA ALA A 4 35.59 19.68 50.00
C ALA A 4 35.04 18.67 48.98
N PRO A 5 35.85 17.72 48.46
CA PRO A 5 35.41 16.75 47.46
C PRO A 5 34.34 15.75 47.95
N GLY A 6 33.94 15.80 49.23
CA GLY A 6 32.93 14.92 49.82
C GLY A 6 31.48 15.36 49.57
N THR A 7 31.19 16.67 49.54
CA THR A 7 29.80 17.19 49.46
C THR A 7 29.16 16.93 48.10
N SER A 8 29.90 17.14 47.01
CA SER A 8 29.38 16.91 45.64
C SER A 8 29.07 15.44 45.37
N SER A 9 29.82 14.50 45.96
CA SER A 9 29.58 13.06 45.80
C SER A 9 28.29 12.59 46.51
N ALA A 10 28.03 13.13 47.70
CA ALA A 10 26.82 12.83 48.48
C ALA A 10 25.57 13.45 47.82
N GLU A 11 25.68 14.69 47.35
CA GLU A 11 24.61 15.37 46.60
C GLU A 11 24.29 14.63 45.29
N ASN A 12 25.30 14.21 44.53
CA ASN A 12 25.10 13.42 43.31
C ASN A 12 24.43 12.06 43.59
N THR A 13 24.77 11.41 44.70
CA THR A 13 24.16 10.15 45.11
C THR A 13 22.68 10.34 45.47
N ALA A 14 22.35 11.40 46.22
CA ALA A 14 20.97 11.73 46.56
C ALA A 14 20.15 12.10 45.32
N ALA A 15 20.72 12.89 44.39
CA ALA A 15 20.08 13.24 43.12
C ALA A 15 19.82 12.00 42.25
N ALA A 16 20.79 11.09 42.16
CA ALA A 16 20.64 9.85 41.40
C ALA A 16 19.54 8.94 41.98
N ALA A 17 19.42 8.86 43.31
CA ALA A 17 18.35 8.12 43.97
C ALA A 17 16.95 8.71 43.66
N ALA A 18 16.82 10.04 43.69
CA ALA A 18 15.56 10.71 43.34
C ALA A 18 15.18 10.50 41.87
N LEU A 19 16.14 10.56 40.95
CA LEU A 19 15.91 10.27 39.53
C LEU A 19 15.51 8.81 39.30
N LEU A 20 16.12 7.86 40.03
CA LEU A 20 15.78 6.45 39.91
C LEU A 20 14.33 6.19 40.34
N GLN A 21 13.90 6.78 41.46
CA GLN A 21 12.53 6.67 41.94
C GLN A 21 11.54 7.27 40.93
N ALA A 22 11.82 8.47 40.40
CA ALA A 22 10.97 9.10 39.39
C ALA A 22 10.84 8.26 38.10
N ALA A 23 11.94 7.62 37.67
CA ALA A 23 11.91 6.72 36.53
C ALA A 23 11.08 5.46 36.78
N GLN A 24 11.15 4.87 37.99
CA GLN A 24 10.33 3.71 38.36
C GLN A 24 8.84 4.07 38.40
N GLU A 25 8.48 5.25 38.90
CA GLU A 25 7.10 5.75 38.87
C GLU A 25 6.59 5.96 37.44
N ALA A 26 7.42 6.53 36.55
CA ALA A 26 7.08 6.70 35.14
C ALA A 26 6.84 5.34 34.45
N LEU A 27 7.69 4.34 34.72
CA LEU A 27 7.49 2.97 34.25
C LEU A 27 6.20 2.35 34.80
N GLY A 28 5.86 2.59 36.07
CA GLY A 28 4.61 2.15 36.67
C GLY A 28 3.37 2.75 36.00
N ARG A 29 3.48 3.97 35.47
CA ARG A 29 2.44 4.66 34.68
C ARG A 29 2.48 4.31 33.18
N GLN A 30 3.35 3.41 32.75
CA GLN A 30 3.62 3.07 31.35
C GLN A 30 4.13 4.25 30.49
N ASP A 31 4.61 5.34 31.11
CA ASP A 31 5.20 6.46 30.40
C ASP A 31 6.69 6.17 30.13
N THR A 32 6.92 5.38 29.10
CA THR A 32 8.26 4.91 28.73
C THR A 32 9.18 6.03 28.25
N ASN A 33 8.65 7.10 27.65
CA ASN A 33 9.45 8.23 27.19
C ASN A 33 9.98 9.03 28.38
N ALA A 34 9.12 9.39 29.34
CA ALA A 34 9.54 10.09 30.55
C ALA A 34 10.54 9.26 31.38
N ALA A 35 10.35 7.93 31.41
CA ALA A 35 11.29 7.02 32.05
C ALA A 35 12.67 7.02 31.37
N ILE A 36 12.74 6.92 30.03
CA ILE A 36 14.00 6.93 29.28
C ILE A 36 14.76 8.25 29.49
N ASP A 37 14.07 9.39 29.43
CA ASP A 37 14.71 10.70 29.60
C ASP A 37 15.24 10.88 31.02
N THR A 38 14.51 10.39 32.02
CA THR A 38 14.91 10.46 33.43
C THR A 38 16.09 9.53 33.73
N LEU A 39 16.09 8.31 33.15
CA LEU A 39 17.19 7.37 33.29
C LEU A 39 18.45 7.85 32.56
N SER A 40 18.31 8.50 31.40
CA SER A 40 19.45 9.08 30.67
C SER A 40 20.14 10.16 31.52
N ARG A 41 19.37 11.07 32.12
CA ARG A 41 19.91 12.09 33.05
C ARG A 41 20.60 11.49 34.26
N LEU A 42 20.13 10.34 34.76
CA LEU A 42 20.79 9.63 35.86
C LEU A 42 22.14 9.05 35.41
N LEU A 43 22.20 8.48 34.20
CA LEU A 43 23.42 7.90 33.63
C LEU A 43 24.45 8.95 33.21
N ASP A 44 24.04 10.21 33.00
CA ASP A 44 24.93 11.35 32.78
C ASP A 44 25.66 11.79 34.07
N LEU A 45 25.16 11.40 35.26
CA LEU A 45 25.84 11.67 36.52
C LEU A 45 27.06 10.75 36.71
N PRO A 46 28.06 11.16 37.51
CA PRO A 46 29.18 10.29 37.86
C PRO A 46 28.70 8.94 38.43
N PRO A 47 29.44 7.83 38.19
CA PRO A 47 29.07 6.51 38.66
C PRO A 47 28.72 6.48 40.15
N ASN A 48 27.53 5.97 40.44
CA ASN A 48 26.92 5.97 41.77
C ASN A 48 26.18 4.64 42.01
N PRO A 49 25.71 4.36 43.24
CA PRO A 49 25.01 3.11 43.54
C PRO A 49 23.77 2.83 42.67
N SER A 50 23.11 3.87 42.14
CA SER A 50 21.93 3.76 41.29
C SER A 50 22.27 3.50 39.81
N THR A 51 23.51 3.72 39.37
CA THR A 51 23.94 3.58 37.97
C THR A 51 23.68 2.18 37.42
N ARG A 52 23.97 1.13 38.20
CA ARG A 52 23.74 -0.27 37.79
C ARG A 52 22.25 -0.52 37.51
N THR A 53 21.39 -0.15 38.45
CA THR A 53 19.94 -0.32 38.32
C THR A 53 19.38 0.50 37.16
N ALA A 54 19.86 1.73 36.98
CA ALA A 54 19.43 2.60 35.89
C ALA A 54 19.78 2.03 34.51
N GLN A 55 20.98 1.45 34.36
CA GLN A 55 21.42 0.83 33.11
C GLN A 55 20.58 -0.40 32.74
N ALA A 56 20.12 -1.19 33.72
CA ALA A 56 19.18 -2.28 33.48
C ALA A 56 17.78 -1.76 33.09
N LEU A 57 17.28 -0.75 33.82
CA LEU A 57 15.94 -0.20 33.62
C LEU A 57 15.80 0.56 32.29
N ILE A 58 16.84 1.23 31.79
CA ILE A 58 16.75 1.97 30.53
C ILE A 58 16.58 1.02 29.34
N GLY A 59 17.25 -0.14 29.36
CA GLY A 59 17.04 -1.20 28.38
C GLY A 59 15.60 -1.73 28.41
N GLN A 60 15.05 -1.95 29.62
CA GLN A 60 13.66 -2.37 29.81
C GLN A 60 12.66 -1.30 29.32
N ALA A 61 12.91 -0.03 29.63
CA ALA A 61 12.08 1.10 29.20
C ALA A 61 12.06 1.21 27.67
N ARG A 62 13.23 1.07 27.01
CA ARG A 62 13.33 1.05 25.55
C ARG A 62 12.63 -0.16 24.92
N GLN A 63 12.71 -1.32 25.56
CA GLN A 63 11.97 -2.51 25.13
C GLN A 63 10.46 -2.28 25.20
N GLN A 64 9.96 -1.70 26.30
CA GLN A 64 8.54 -1.36 26.46
C GLN A 64 8.07 -0.26 25.48
N ALA A 65 8.97 0.67 25.12
CA ALA A 65 8.72 1.68 24.09
C ALA A 65 8.68 1.12 22.65
N GLY A 66 9.04 -0.15 22.45
CA GLY A 66 9.10 -0.80 21.14
C GLY A 66 10.38 -0.55 20.34
N ASP A 67 11.38 0.11 20.92
CA ASP A 67 12.69 0.34 20.29
C ASP A 67 13.64 -0.84 20.59
N ALA A 68 13.36 -1.98 19.97
CA ALA A 68 14.10 -3.22 20.17
C ALA A 68 15.60 -3.10 19.82
N ALA A 69 15.94 -2.27 18.82
CA ALA A 69 17.32 -2.08 18.40
C ALA A 69 18.14 -1.38 19.49
N ARG A 70 17.62 -0.28 20.05
CA ARG A 70 18.31 0.41 21.15
C ARG A 70 18.23 -0.38 22.45
N ALA A 71 17.11 -1.04 22.76
CA ALA A 71 17.01 -1.91 23.94
C ALA A 71 18.10 -2.99 23.92
N ARG A 72 18.35 -3.60 22.76
CA ARG A 72 19.43 -4.58 22.57
C ARG A 72 20.80 -3.98 22.87
N SER A 73 21.13 -2.80 22.35
CA SER A 73 22.43 -2.18 22.62
C SER A 73 22.64 -1.85 24.10
N GLU A 74 21.59 -1.39 24.79
CA GLU A 74 21.66 -1.08 26.23
C GLU A 74 21.86 -2.35 27.06
N PHE A 75 21.18 -3.45 26.71
CA PHE A 75 21.34 -4.74 27.38
C PHE A 75 22.72 -5.36 27.13
N GLU A 76 23.23 -5.29 25.91
CA GLU A 76 24.58 -5.73 25.58
C GLU A 76 25.64 -4.91 26.35
N LEU A 77 25.45 -3.59 26.47
CA LEU A 77 26.31 -2.73 27.28
C LEU A 77 26.23 -3.11 28.77
N PHE A 78 25.03 -3.32 29.30
CA PHE A 78 24.82 -3.76 30.68
C PHE A 78 25.58 -5.05 30.98
N LEU A 79 25.48 -6.05 30.11
CA LEU A 79 26.16 -7.35 30.31
C LEU A 79 27.68 -7.26 30.17
N ARG A 80 28.20 -6.30 29.39
CA ARG A 80 29.65 -6.03 29.33
C ARG A 80 30.16 -5.40 30.61
N LEU A 81 29.38 -4.50 31.22
CA LEU A 81 29.76 -3.81 32.45
C LEU A 81 29.49 -4.65 33.72
N TYR A 82 28.41 -5.44 33.70
CA TYR A 82 27.90 -6.21 34.83
C TYR A 82 27.54 -7.64 34.38
N PRO A 83 28.55 -8.52 34.17
CA PRO A 83 28.32 -9.85 33.63
C PRO A 83 27.58 -10.79 34.59
N GLU A 84 27.67 -10.55 35.90
CA GLU A 84 27.15 -11.43 36.95
C GLU A 84 26.15 -10.74 37.88
N GLY A 85 25.19 -11.53 38.38
CA GLY A 85 24.19 -11.12 39.37
C GLY A 85 22.74 -11.29 38.88
N PRO A 86 21.75 -11.17 39.78
CA PRO A 86 20.34 -11.41 39.46
C PRO A 86 19.81 -10.52 38.33
N ASP A 87 20.33 -9.29 38.22
CA ASP A 87 19.96 -8.34 37.16
C ASP A 87 20.53 -8.77 35.81
N ALA A 88 21.74 -9.35 35.80
CA ALA A 88 22.37 -9.86 34.58
C ALA A 88 21.62 -11.07 34.04
N ASP A 89 21.12 -11.96 34.90
CA ASP A 89 20.30 -13.10 34.49
C ASP A 89 18.98 -12.64 33.84
N ARG A 90 18.34 -11.61 34.42
CA ARG A 90 17.14 -10.99 33.86
C ARG A 90 17.42 -10.33 32.50
N VAL A 91 18.53 -9.59 32.39
CA VAL A 91 18.94 -8.93 31.15
C VAL A 91 19.32 -9.94 30.07
N ARG A 92 20.00 -11.05 30.40
CA ARG A 92 20.27 -12.15 29.45
C ARG A 92 18.98 -12.77 28.93
N THR A 93 18.00 -12.98 29.81
CA THR A 93 16.67 -13.50 29.42
C THR A 93 15.93 -12.51 28.51
N ALA A 94 15.93 -11.22 28.85
CA ALA A 94 15.31 -10.17 28.03
C ALA A 94 16.00 -10.03 26.65
N LEU A 95 17.33 -10.08 26.62
CA LEU A 95 18.11 -10.06 25.39
C LEU A 95 17.84 -11.30 24.54
N ALA A 96 17.76 -12.49 25.15
CA ALA A 96 17.35 -13.72 24.46
C ALA A 96 15.95 -13.58 23.83
N ALA A 97 14.99 -12.97 24.53
CA ALA A 97 13.65 -12.71 23.98
C ALA A 97 13.65 -11.73 22.80
N LEU A 98 14.56 -10.74 22.78
CA LEU A 98 14.71 -9.79 21.67
C LEU A 98 15.48 -10.37 20.47
N THR A 99 16.36 -11.34 20.72
CA THR A 99 17.20 -11.99 19.69
C THR A 99 16.60 -13.28 19.14
N ALA A 100 15.69 -13.90 19.89
CA ALA A 100 14.91 -15.01 19.39
C ALA A 100 14.27 -14.56 18.07
N PRO A 101 14.50 -15.29 16.95
CA PRO A 101 13.74 -15.03 15.73
C PRO A 101 12.29 -15.10 16.16
N ALA A 102 11.56 -14.00 15.99
CA ALA A 102 10.17 -13.90 16.40
C ALA A 102 9.47 -15.18 15.94
N ALA A 103 9.24 -16.11 16.87
CA ALA A 103 8.33 -17.21 16.64
C ALA A 103 7.02 -16.48 16.42
N ASN A 104 6.67 -16.33 15.15
CA ASN A 104 5.73 -15.36 14.63
C ASN A 104 4.44 -15.33 15.47
N ALA A 105 4.42 -14.50 16.51
CA ALA A 105 3.26 -13.74 16.91
C ALA A 105 3.15 -12.52 15.98
N ALA A 106 3.37 -12.73 14.68
CA ALA A 106 2.34 -12.27 13.79
C ALA A 106 1.05 -12.87 14.37
N LYS A 107 0.24 -12.03 15.03
CA LYS A 107 -1.17 -12.07 14.67
C LYS A 107 -1.13 -12.00 13.15
N VAL A 108 -1.11 -13.17 12.50
CA VAL A 108 -1.59 -13.32 11.15
C VAL A 108 -2.94 -12.67 11.30
N ARG A 109 -3.04 -11.43 10.81
CA ARG A 109 -4.33 -10.89 10.44
C ARG A 109 -4.78 -11.96 9.49
N GLN A 110 -5.59 -12.91 9.97
CA GLN A 110 -6.17 -13.94 9.15
C GLN A 110 -7.05 -13.12 8.22
N VAL A 111 -6.46 -12.74 7.09
CA VAL A 111 -7.17 -12.07 6.02
C VAL A 111 -8.08 -13.18 5.56
N ALA A 112 -9.32 -13.16 6.05
CA ALA A 112 -10.31 -14.14 5.69
C ALA A 112 -10.36 -14.17 4.15
N PRO A 113 -10.20 -15.34 3.53
CA PRO A 113 -10.20 -15.44 2.08
C PRO A 113 -11.49 -14.81 1.56
N THR A 114 -11.34 -13.76 0.76
CA THR A 114 -12.47 -12.99 0.26
C THR A 114 -12.54 -13.18 -1.25
N THR A 115 -13.66 -13.70 -1.71
CA THR A 115 -13.97 -13.84 -3.13
C THR A 115 -15.07 -12.85 -3.48
N THR A 116 -14.81 -12.03 -4.49
CA THR A 116 -15.80 -11.09 -5.04
C THR A 116 -16.00 -11.39 -6.51
N LEU A 117 -17.27 -11.38 -6.93
CA LEU A 117 -17.67 -11.50 -8.32
C LEU A 117 -18.60 -10.32 -8.62
N SER A 118 -18.21 -9.50 -9.57
CA SER A 118 -19.01 -8.37 -10.06
C SER A 118 -19.13 -8.48 -11.57
N GLY A 119 -20.33 -8.29 -12.10
CA GLY A 119 -20.52 -8.22 -13.53
C GLY A 119 -21.69 -7.32 -13.91
N SER A 120 -21.68 -6.85 -15.14
CA SER A 120 -22.77 -6.07 -15.71
C SER A 120 -22.97 -6.42 -17.17
N VAL A 121 -24.22 -6.43 -17.59
CA VAL A 121 -24.59 -6.47 -19.01
C VAL A 121 -25.43 -5.23 -19.27
N SER A 122 -25.11 -4.52 -20.35
CA SER A 122 -25.81 -3.31 -20.74
C SER A 122 -26.10 -3.31 -22.23
N SER A 123 -27.18 -2.65 -22.61
CA SER A 123 -27.55 -2.49 -24.01
C SER A 123 -28.11 -1.10 -24.24
N PHE A 124 -27.51 -0.37 -25.16
CA PHE A 124 -27.87 0.99 -25.53
C PHE A 124 -28.26 1.04 -27.00
N TYR A 125 -29.43 1.59 -27.29
CA TYR A 125 -29.91 1.80 -28.65
C TYR A 125 -29.77 3.28 -29.02
N TYR A 126 -29.08 3.54 -30.12
CA TYR A 126 -28.92 4.86 -30.71
C TYR A 126 -29.74 4.93 -31.99
N GLY A 127 -30.77 5.78 -31.96
CA GLY A 127 -31.68 6.05 -33.06
C GLY A 127 -31.73 7.54 -33.35
N GLY A 128 -31.65 7.96 -34.62
CA GLY A 128 -31.76 9.37 -34.96
C GLY A 128 -31.98 9.60 -36.45
N GLN A 129 -32.65 10.70 -36.79
CA GLN A 129 -32.81 11.19 -38.17
C GLN A 129 -32.09 12.54 -38.24
N SER A 130 -31.04 12.65 -39.06
CA SER A 130 -30.36 13.92 -39.29
C SER A 130 -31.03 14.67 -40.43
N LYS A 131 -31.38 15.94 -40.19
CA LYS A 131 -31.82 16.87 -41.25
C LYS A 131 -30.60 17.63 -41.75
N VAL A 132 -30.26 17.47 -43.03
CA VAL A 132 -29.26 18.32 -43.68
C VAL A 132 -29.99 19.57 -44.16
N ARG A 133 -29.73 20.71 -43.53
CA ARG A 133 -30.24 22.00 -44.01
C ARG A 133 -29.18 22.65 -44.88
N THR A 134 -29.36 22.57 -46.20
CA THR A 134 -28.54 23.30 -47.17
C THR A 134 -28.86 24.79 -47.05
N ARG A 135 -27.95 25.61 -46.51
CA ARG A 135 -28.12 27.07 -46.37
C ARG A 135 -27.62 27.84 -47.60
N GLU A 136 -27.82 27.32 -48.80
CA GLU A 136 -27.22 27.90 -50.03
C GLU A 136 -27.90 29.21 -50.51
N PHE A 137 -29.04 29.60 -49.93
CA PHE A 137 -29.78 30.79 -50.39
C PHE A 137 -30.06 31.85 -49.31
N GLN A 138 -29.44 31.78 -48.13
CA GLN A 138 -29.68 32.79 -47.07
C GLN A 138 -29.23 34.21 -47.46
N ASP A 139 -28.24 34.34 -48.36
CA ASP A 139 -27.70 35.62 -48.82
C ASP A 139 -28.11 35.98 -50.27
N SER A 140 -29.09 35.28 -50.87
CA SER A 140 -29.54 35.56 -52.24
C SER A 140 -30.70 36.56 -52.27
N VAL A 141 -30.71 37.47 -53.24
CA VAL A 141 -31.73 38.52 -53.46
C VAL A 141 -33.14 37.94 -53.76
N LEU A 142 -33.25 36.62 -53.93
CA LEU A 142 -34.49 35.83 -54.08
C LEU A 142 -35.06 35.27 -52.76
N SER A 143 -34.62 35.77 -51.60
CA SER A 143 -34.97 35.29 -50.23
C SER A 143 -36.47 35.34 -49.87
N GLY A 144 -37.34 35.92 -50.71
CA GLY A 144 -38.79 36.06 -50.46
C GLY A 144 -39.67 34.90 -50.93
N LEU A 145 -39.12 33.86 -51.55
CA LEU A 145 -39.91 32.69 -51.98
C LEU A 145 -39.93 31.62 -50.88
N PRO A 146 -41.07 30.93 -50.63
CA PRO A 146 -41.11 29.80 -49.71
C PRO A 146 -40.17 28.70 -50.21
N GLU A 147 -39.21 28.32 -49.38
CA GLU A 147 -38.26 27.24 -49.64
C GLU A 147 -39.07 25.95 -49.91
N LEU A 148 -38.99 25.39 -51.12
CA LEU A 148 -39.60 24.08 -51.41
C LEU A 148 -38.83 23.02 -50.60
N VAL A 149 -39.34 22.71 -49.41
CA VAL A 149 -38.98 21.50 -48.67
C VAL A 149 -39.45 20.32 -49.52
N THR A 150 -38.61 19.87 -50.44
CA THR A 150 -38.81 18.60 -51.13
C THR A 150 -38.43 17.49 -50.17
N ASP A 151 -39.18 16.38 -50.17
CA ASP A 151 -38.88 15.18 -49.37
C ASP A 151 -37.45 14.66 -49.57
N ALA A 152 -36.79 15.07 -50.66
CA ALA A 152 -35.37 14.82 -50.94
C ALA A 152 -34.38 15.47 -49.96
N THR A 153 -34.77 16.50 -49.20
CA THR A 153 -33.94 17.08 -48.11
C THR A 153 -34.10 16.35 -46.78
N LEU A 154 -35.04 15.38 -46.72
CA LEU A 154 -35.35 14.52 -45.57
C LEU A 154 -34.78 13.09 -45.76
N ALA A 155 -33.57 12.94 -46.28
CA ALA A 155 -32.80 11.69 -46.20
C ALA A 155 -31.30 12.05 -46.36
N ALA A 156 -30.29 11.40 -45.78
CA ALA A 156 -30.17 9.97 -45.60
C ALA A 156 -28.99 9.62 -44.66
N SER A 157 -29.00 10.08 -43.42
CA SER A 157 -28.31 9.32 -42.36
C SER A 157 -29.27 9.16 -41.20
N ALA A 158 -30.17 8.19 -41.35
CA ALA A 158 -30.67 7.53 -40.16
C ALA A 158 -29.44 7.01 -39.40
N GLN A 159 -29.43 7.08 -38.08
CA GLN A 159 -28.49 6.33 -37.26
C GLN A 159 -29.31 5.26 -36.55
N LYS A 160 -28.90 4.00 -36.70
CA LYS A 160 -29.51 2.87 -36.02
C LYS A 160 -28.39 1.97 -35.52
N GLN A 161 -28.07 2.05 -34.24
CA GLN A 161 -26.96 1.31 -33.67
C GLN A 161 -27.38 0.71 -32.33
N LEU A 162 -27.06 -0.57 -32.11
CA LEU A 162 -27.24 -1.24 -30.84
C LEU A 162 -25.85 -1.54 -30.27
N VAL A 163 -25.55 -1.00 -29.10
CA VAL A 163 -24.28 -1.21 -28.40
C VAL A 163 -24.57 -2.07 -27.18
N THR A 164 -24.06 -3.30 -27.17
CA THR A 164 -24.19 -4.23 -26.06
C THR A 164 -22.83 -4.42 -25.41
N GLY A 165 -22.75 -4.23 -24.10
CA GLY A 165 -21.54 -4.39 -23.31
C GLY A 165 -21.70 -5.48 -22.26
N ALA A 166 -20.64 -6.27 -22.06
CA ALA A 166 -20.55 -7.26 -21.00
C ALA A 166 -19.24 -7.09 -20.24
N ASP A 167 -19.34 -6.99 -18.91
CA ASP A 167 -18.22 -6.85 -18.01
C ASP A 167 -18.32 -7.92 -16.93
N VAL A 168 -17.21 -8.61 -16.67
CA VAL A 168 -17.07 -9.55 -15.56
C VAL A 168 -15.72 -9.29 -14.89
N ASN A 169 -15.75 -9.15 -13.58
CA ASN A 169 -14.56 -9.01 -12.75
C ASN A 169 -14.71 -9.93 -11.55
N TRP A 170 -13.85 -10.95 -11.52
CA TRP A 170 -13.70 -11.85 -10.39
C TRP A 170 -12.38 -11.56 -9.69
N ARG A 171 -12.41 -11.53 -8.36
CA ARG A 171 -11.21 -11.35 -7.55
C ARG A 171 -11.27 -12.24 -6.32
N HIS A 172 -10.21 -12.98 -6.10
CA HIS A 172 -9.99 -13.76 -4.90
C HIS A 172 -8.74 -13.25 -4.19
N ARG A 173 -8.84 -12.99 -2.89
CA ARG A 173 -7.71 -12.51 -2.09
C ARG A 173 -7.67 -13.18 -0.72
N ASP A 174 -6.50 -13.67 -0.37
CA ASP A 174 -6.19 -14.21 0.94
C ASP A 174 -4.89 -13.57 1.50
N ALA A 175 -4.25 -14.24 2.46
CA ALA A 175 -3.02 -13.80 3.09
C ALA A 175 -1.78 -13.91 2.18
N ASP A 176 -1.78 -14.83 1.21
CA ASP A 176 -0.61 -15.21 0.42
C ASP A 176 -0.74 -14.83 -1.06
N VAL A 177 -1.97 -14.69 -1.56
CA VAL A 177 -2.29 -14.52 -2.97
C VAL A 177 -3.46 -13.56 -3.21
N ASP A 178 -3.37 -12.82 -4.31
CA ASP A 178 -4.42 -11.98 -4.88
C ASP A 178 -4.55 -12.34 -6.37
N GLN A 179 -5.67 -12.95 -6.72
CA GLN A 179 -6.02 -13.38 -8.06
C GLN A 179 -7.13 -12.51 -8.62
N ARG A 180 -7.03 -12.20 -9.91
CA ARG A 180 -8.00 -11.39 -10.63
C ARG A 180 -8.23 -11.94 -12.02
N PHE A 181 -9.50 -12.12 -12.38
CA PHE A 181 -9.94 -12.41 -13.72
C PHE A 181 -10.81 -11.27 -14.21
N VAL A 182 -10.53 -10.76 -15.41
CA VAL A 182 -11.30 -9.68 -16.03
C VAL A 182 -11.68 -10.08 -17.44
N PHE A 183 -12.96 -9.93 -17.74
CA PHE A 183 -13.51 -9.98 -19.08
C PHE A 183 -14.30 -8.70 -19.34
N ARG A 184 -14.04 -8.06 -20.48
CA ARG A 184 -14.77 -6.88 -20.95
C ARG A 184 -14.89 -6.94 -22.45
N ASP A 185 -16.12 -7.04 -22.92
CA ASP A 185 -16.45 -7.04 -24.33
C ASP A 185 -17.53 -6.01 -24.66
N THR A 186 -17.48 -5.49 -25.88
CA THR A 186 -18.49 -4.57 -26.40
C THR A 186 -18.77 -4.91 -27.84
N TYR A 187 -20.02 -5.25 -28.12
CA TYR A 187 -20.51 -5.51 -29.46
C TYR A 187 -21.37 -4.35 -29.95
N THR A 188 -20.99 -3.77 -31.09
CA THR A 188 -21.74 -2.71 -31.74
C THR A 188 -22.34 -3.26 -33.03
N ARG A 189 -23.67 -3.32 -33.09
CA ARG A 189 -24.41 -3.67 -34.30
C ARG A 189 -24.89 -2.40 -35.00
N ASP A 190 -24.41 -2.15 -36.21
CA ASP A 190 -24.96 -1.11 -37.08
C ASP A 190 -26.17 -1.71 -37.82
N GLY A 191 -27.35 -1.15 -37.60
CA GLY A 191 -28.61 -1.62 -38.14
C GLY A 191 -28.89 -1.14 -39.56
N LEU A 192 -28.08 -0.23 -40.10
CA LEU A 192 -28.14 0.25 -41.48
C LEU A 192 -27.07 -0.38 -42.35
N ARG A 193 -25.93 -0.68 -41.74
CA ARG A 193 -24.78 -1.35 -42.36
C ARG A 193 -24.35 -2.53 -41.50
N PRO A 194 -25.06 -3.66 -41.56
CA PRO A 194 -24.73 -4.84 -40.75
C PRO A 194 -23.27 -5.28 -40.90
N GLU A 195 -22.68 -5.10 -42.09
CA GLU A 195 -21.27 -5.38 -42.41
C GLU A 195 -20.27 -4.50 -41.65
N LYS A 196 -20.72 -3.35 -41.12
CA LYS A 196 -19.92 -2.46 -40.27
C LYS A 196 -20.12 -2.69 -38.77
N SER A 197 -20.78 -3.79 -38.39
CA SER A 197 -20.86 -4.20 -36.99
C SER A 197 -19.46 -4.60 -36.48
N ILE A 198 -19.10 -4.15 -35.29
CA ILE A 198 -17.76 -4.32 -34.71
C ILE A 198 -17.88 -4.95 -33.33
N ASN A 199 -17.08 -5.99 -33.09
CA ASN A 199 -16.81 -6.51 -31.76
C ASN A 199 -15.49 -5.92 -31.22
N LYS A 200 -15.49 -5.53 -29.94
CA LYS A 200 -14.32 -4.95 -29.27
C LYS A 200 -14.10 -5.60 -27.92
N LEU A 201 -13.37 -6.71 -27.93
CA LEU A 201 -12.82 -7.30 -26.72
C LEU A 201 -11.75 -6.36 -26.12
N SER A 202 -12.09 -5.73 -25.01
CA SER A 202 -11.28 -4.70 -24.38
C SER A 202 -10.32 -5.23 -23.32
N ALA A 203 -10.71 -6.27 -22.60
CA ALA A 203 -9.85 -6.96 -21.65
C ALA A 203 -10.28 -8.43 -21.54
N LEU A 204 -9.31 -9.33 -21.53
CA LEU A 204 -9.50 -10.73 -21.18
C LEU A 204 -8.18 -11.22 -20.60
N TYR A 205 -8.05 -11.14 -19.29
CA TYR A 205 -6.80 -11.52 -18.63
C TYR A 205 -7.05 -12.17 -17.28
N PHE A 206 -6.07 -12.98 -16.90
CA PHE A 206 -5.89 -13.49 -15.56
C PHE A 206 -4.61 -12.91 -14.98
N GLU A 207 -4.67 -12.47 -13.72
CA GLU A 207 -3.56 -11.96 -12.95
C GLU A 207 -3.51 -12.67 -11.61
N GLN A 208 -2.29 -12.97 -11.16
CA GLN A 208 -2.05 -13.47 -9.83
C GLN A 208 -0.81 -12.80 -9.26
N ARG A 209 -0.97 -12.33 -8.02
CA ARG A 209 0.09 -11.74 -7.23
C ARG A 209 0.28 -12.58 -5.98
N SER A 210 1.50 -13.06 -5.76
CA SER A 210 1.91 -13.75 -4.54
C SER A 210 2.62 -12.77 -3.61
N PHE A 211 2.14 -12.64 -2.38
CA PHE A 211 2.72 -11.77 -1.36
C PHE A 211 3.98 -12.39 -0.75
N SER A 212 4.00 -13.71 -0.55
CA SER A 212 5.13 -14.45 0.04
C SER A 212 6.38 -14.42 -0.85
N SER A 213 6.20 -14.57 -2.17
CA SER A 213 7.31 -14.53 -3.13
C SER A 213 7.56 -13.15 -3.73
N GLY A 214 6.67 -12.17 -3.53
CA GLY A 214 6.76 -10.87 -4.20
C GLY A 214 6.63 -10.95 -5.73
N THR A 215 6.06 -12.05 -6.26
CA THR A 215 5.91 -12.29 -7.70
C THR A 215 4.51 -11.88 -8.18
N THR A 216 4.44 -11.27 -9.34
CA THR A 216 3.18 -11.02 -10.06
C THR A 216 3.28 -11.60 -11.46
N PHE A 217 2.27 -12.35 -11.89
CA PHE A 217 2.11 -12.73 -13.28
C PHE A 217 0.75 -12.29 -13.80
N ARG A 218 0.68 -11.93 -15.07
CA ARG A 218 -0.57 -11.63 -15.75
C ARG A 218 -0.48 -12.04 -17.21
N VAL A 219 -1.53 -12.68 -17.71
CA VAL A 219 -1.59 -13.24 -19.05
C VAL A 219 -2.93 -12.91 -19.70
N GLY A 220 -2.90 -12.60 -21.00
CA GLY A 220 -4.07 -12.34 -21.83
C GLY A 220 -4.07 -10.93 -22.42
N ARG A 221 -5.25 -10.50 -22.88
CA ARG A 221 -5.48 -9.16 -23.42
C ARG A 221 -5.60 -8.16 -22.29
N GLN A 222 -4.67 -7.21 -22.25
CA GLN A 222 -4.51 -6.29 -21.14
C GLN A 222 -4.09 -4.88 -21.57
N SER A 223 -4.42 -3.91 -20.72
CA SER A 223 -3.87 -2.56 -20.77
C SER A 223 -2.94 -2.38 -19.57
N PRO A 224 -1.62 -2.34 -19.77
CA PRO A 224 -0.65 -2.17 -18.70
C PRO A 224 -0.77 -0.76 -18.10
N LEU A 225 -0.52 -0.65 -16.80
CA LEU A 225 -0.52 0.62 -16.05
C LEU A 225 0.92 1.14 -15.82
N GLY A 226 1.87 0.78 -16.69
CA GLY A 226 3.29 1.18 -16.58
C GLY A 226 4.24 0.13 -17.15
N GLY A 227 5.55 0.30 -16.92
CA GLY A 227 6.57 -0.66 -17.35
C GLY A 227 7.01 -0.53 -18.81
N GLY A 228 6.82 0.65 -19.41
CA GLY A 228 7.31 0.97 -20.77
C GLY A 228 6.43 0.47 -21.92
N VAL A 229 5.35 -0.26 -21.63
CA VAL A 229 4.41 -0.72 -22.66
C VAL A 229 3.28 0.30 -22.82
N LEU A 230 3.15 0.82 -24.04
CA LEU A 230 2.13 1.78 -24.42
C LEU A 230 0.97 1.06 -25.11
N GLY A 231 -0.25 1.38 -24.69
CA GLY A 231 -1.46 0.84 -25.31
C GLY A 231 -1.80 -0.59 -24.86
N ARG A 232 -2.86 -1.13 -25.47
CA ARG A 232 -3.35 -2.48 -25.20
C ARG A 232 -2.49 -3.50 -25.96
N PHE A 233 -2.30 -4.66 -25.37
CA PHE A 233 -1.60 -5.77 -26.02
C PHE A 233 -2.16 -7.11 -25.55
N ASP A 234 -1.91 -8.14 -26.35
CA ASP A 234 -2.18 -9.53 -26.05
C ASP A 234 -0.85 -10.19 -25.71
N GLY A 235 -0.70 -10.64 -24.47
CA GLY A 235 0.56 -11.22 -24.04
C GLY A 235 0.64 -11.52 -22.55
N ALA A 236 1.86 -11.72 -22.08
CA ALA A 236 2.17 -12.03 -20.70
C ALA A 236 3.11 -10.99 -20.11
N GLN A 237 2.94 -10.72 -18.82
CA GLN A 237 3.88 -9.96 -18.01
C GLN A 237 4.17 -10.71 -16.73
N ALA A 238 5.42 -10.70 -16.32
CA ALA A 238 5.87 -11.23 -15.04
C ALA A 238 6.69 -10.15 -14.31
N SER A 239 6.62 -10.13 -12.99
CA SER A 239 7.39 -9.21 -12.17
C SER A 239 7.80 -9.88 -10.88
N TYR A 240 8.99 -9.56 -10.39
CA TYR A 240 9.55 -10.10 -9.17
C TYR A 240 10.19 -8.99 -8.33
N ALA A 241 9.73 -8.86 -7.09
CA ALA A 241 10.26 -7.90 -6.12
C ALA A 241 11.24 -8.60 -5.18
N PHE A 242 12.54 -8.42 -5.40
CA PHE A 242 13.60 -9.07 -4.64
C PHE A 242 14.03 -8.28 -3.39
N ARG A 243 13.72 -6.98 -3.32
CA ARG A 243 13.88 -6.12 -2.12
C ARG A 243 12.73 -5.10 -2.07
N PRO A 244 12.42 -4.49 -0.90
CA PRO A 244 11.27 -3.57 -0.78
C PRO A 244 11.25 -2.40 -1.78
N LYS A 245 12.43 -1.99 -2.28
CA LYS A 245 12.58 -0.89 -3.25
C LYS A 245 12.94 -1.34 -4.67
N TRP A 246 13.15 -2.64 -4.90
CA TRP A 246 13.67 -3.14 -6.16
C TRP A 246 12.74 -4.18 -6.78
N LYS A 247 12.35 -3.94 -8.02
CA LYS A 247 11.44 -4.80 -8.80
C LYS A 247 11.96 -4.94 -10.22
N ALA A 248 12.06 -6.18 -10.69
CA ALA A 248 12.27 -6.49 -12.09
C ALA A 248 10.92 -6.86 -12.74
N SER A 249 10.70 -6.41 -13.96
CA SER A 249 9.48 -6.69 -14.74
C SER A 249 9.87 -7.05 -16.17
N VAL A 250 9.22 -8.08 -16.70
CA VAL A 250 9.37 -8.53 -18.09
C VAL A 250 7.98 -8.57 -18.71
N VAL A 251 7.85 -8.06 -19.92
CA VAL A 251 6.60 -8.06 -20.69
C VAL A 251 6.89 -8.58 -22.09
N ALA A 252 6.02 -9.45 -22.59
CA ALA A 252 6.10 -9.98 -23.94
C ALA A 252 4.68 -10.08 -24.51
N GLY A 253 4.47 -9.59 -25.73
CA GLY A 253 3.18 -9.62 -26.38
C GLY A 253 3.14 -8.79 -27.65
N VAL A 254 1.97 -8.79 -28.29
CA VAL A 254 1.70 -8.05 -29.53
C VAL A 254 0.49 -7.12 -29.35
N PRO A 255 0.49 -5.93 -29.98
CA PRO A 255 -0.71 -5.12 -30.06
C PRO A 255 -1.86 -5.85 -30.78
N PRO A 256 -3.13 -5.61 -30.41
CA PRO A 256 -4.30 -6.23 -31.01
C PRO A 256 -4.66 -5.67 -32.38
#